data_AF-A0A8C9BHL9-F1
#
_entry.id   AF-A0A8C9BHL9-F1
#
_cell.length_a   1.000
_cell.length_b   1.000
_cell.length_c   1.000
_cell.angle_alpha   90.00
_cell.angle_beta   90.00
_cell.angle_gamma   90.00
#
_symmetry.space_group_name_H-M   'P 1'
#
loop_
_entity.id
_entity.type
_entity.pdbx_description
1 polymer ?
#
loop_
_entity_poly.entity_id
_entity_poly.type
_entity_poly.pdbx_seq_one_letter_code
_entity_poly.pdbx_strand_id
1 'polypeptide(L)'
;MELGELLYNKSEYIETASGNKVSRQSVLCGSQNIVLNGKTIVMNDCIIRGDLANVRVGRHCVVKSRSVIRPPFKKFSKGVAFFPLHIGDHVFIEEDCVVNAAQIGSYVHVGKNCVIGRRCVLKDCCKILDNTVLPPETVVPPFTVFSGCPEGEDVHGDIHSPQPRSPARRRLPRLFRGQRLCVRGVGALPPEVSPGAAQAEESTHRARGPLLSASDRPWVPVPASKPRYSQRSQAGQPLPERGSGGENRYTLLVGKPPFETSCLKETYLRIKKNEYSIPKHINPVAASLIQKMLQTDPTARPTIQELLDDEFFTSGYIPARLPITCLTIPPRFSIAPSSLDPNSRKPLTVLNKGMENPMPERPREKEEPAVREASEAVDCHLGDMLQQLHSVNASKPSERGLVRQEEAEDPACIPIFWVSKWVDYSDKYGLGYQLCDNSVGVLFNDSTRLILYNDGDSLQYIERDGTESYLTVSSHPNSLIKKITLLKYFRNYMSEHLLKAGANITPREGDELARLPYLRTWFRTRSAIILHLSNGCVQINFFQDHTKLILCPLMAAVTYIDEKRDFRTYRLSLLEEYGCSKELASRLRYARTMVDKLLSSRSATNRLKASS
;
A
#
# COMPACT_ATOMS: atom_id res chain seq x y z
N MET A 1 10.75 13.92 -21.81
CA MET A 1 10.25 15.26 -22.20
C MET A 1 11.34 16.24 -21.87
N GLU A 2 11.97 16.82 -22.88
CA GLU A 2 12.93 17.91 -22.65
C GLU A 2 12.15 19.12 -22.14
N LEU A 3 12.44 19.54 -20.91
CA LEU A 3 11.91 20.79 -20.35
C LEU A 3 12.60 21.94 -21.09
N GLY A 4 11.82 22.78 -21.78
CA GLY A 4 12.35 23.97 -22.45
C GLY A 4 13.07 24.89 -21.46
N GLU A 5 14.20 25.46 -21.89
CA GLU A 5 14.98 26.37 -21.07
C GLU A 5 14.18 27.66 -20.78
N LEU A 6 13.85 27.87 -19.50
CA LEU A 6 13.24 29.12 -19.03
C LEU A 6 14.36 30.11 -18.69
N LEU A 7 14.62 31.04 -19.61
CA LEU A 7 15.53 32.16 -19.40
C LEU A 7 14.87 33.14 -18.42
N TYR A 8 15.59 33.52 -17.35
CA TYR A 8 15.14 34.52 -16.37
C TYR A 8 16.09 35.71 -16.37
N ASN A 9 15.56 36.90 -16.10
CA ASN A 9 16.38 38.11 -15.99
C ASN A 9 17.06 38.15 -14.61
N LYS A 10 18.39 38.21 -14.59
CA LYS A 10 19.18 38.18 -13.35
C LYS A 10 18.91 39.39 -12.45
N SER A 11 18.46 40.54 -12.99
CA SER A 11 18.15 41.73 -12.20
C SER A 11 16.89 41.58 -11.33
N GLU A 12 15.94 40.74 -11.75
CA GLU A 12 14.63 40.58 -11.10
C GLU A 12 14.64 39.56 -9.96
N TYR A 13 15.72 38.77 -9.84
CA TYR A 13 15.83 37.69 -8.86
C TYR A 13 16.95 37.96 -7.85
N ILE A 14 16.69 37.58 -6.60
CA ILE A 14 17.66 37.55 -5.52
C ILE A 14 18.21 36.13 -5.43
N GLU A 15 19.52 35.98 -5.56
CA GLU A 15 20.20 34.69 -5.38
C GLU A 15 20.79 34.62 -3.97
N THR A 16 20.48 33.54 -3.26
CA THR A 16 20.98 33.27 -1.90
C THR A 16 22.24 32.40 -1.94
N ALA A 17 23.02 32.37 -0.86
CA ALA A 17 24.23 31.55 -0.77
C ALA A 17 23.98 30.04 -0.96
N SER A 18 22.77 29.57 -0.63
CA SER A 18 22.31 28.19 -0.86
C SER A 18 21.82 27.94 -2.30
N GLY A 19 21.96 28.91 -3.20
CA GLY A 19 21.59 28.82 -4.62
C GLY A 19 20.08 28.98 -4.89
N ASN A 20 19.27 29.41 -3.91
CA ASN A 20 17.86 29.72 -4.16
C ASN A 20 17.73 31.03 -4.93
N LYS A 21 16.78 31.11 -5.86
CA LYS A 21 16.46 32.27 -6.67
C LYS A 21 15.05 32.74 -6.34
N VAL A 22 14.93 33.90 -5.72
CA VAL A 22 13.64 34.44 -5.26
C VAL A 22 13.37 35.74 -5.99
N SER A 23 12.24 35.82 -6.71
CA SER A 23 11.84 37.04 -7.38
C SER A 23 11.64 38.20 -6.40
N ARG A 24 12.10 39.39 -6.77
CA ARG A 24 11.88 40.63 -6.01
C ARG A 24 10.40 41.03 -5.94
N GLN A 25 9.57 40.51 -6.84
CA GLN A 25 8.13 40.75 -6.87
C GLN A 25 7.34 39.71 -6.04
N SER A 26 8.01 38.70 -5.47
CA SER A 26 7.36 37.75 -4.57
C SER A 26 7.14 38.34 -3.18
N VAL A 27 6.06 37.94 -2.52
CA VAL A 27 5.69 38.39 -1.18
C VAL A 27 5.92 37.26 -0.19
N LEU A 28 6.99 37.39 0.60
CA LEU A 28 7.33 36.46 1.67
C LEU A 28 6.91 37.05 3.02
N CYS A 29 5.82 36.57 3.60
CA CYS A 29 5.37 37.01 4.93
C CYS A 29 6.03 36.15 6.01
N GLY A 30 6.65 36.76 7.02
CA GLY A 30 7.30 36.03 8.12
C GLY A 30 8.53 35.25 7.64
N SER A 31 9.45 35.92 6.95
CA SER A 31 10.65 35.33 6.34
C SER A 31 11.51 34.51 7.32
N GLN A 32 11.53 34.86 8.61
CA GLN A 32 12.21 34.10 9.67
C GLN A 32 11.69 32.66 9.86
N ASN A 33 10.45 32.40 9.42
CA ASN A 33 9.79 31.11 9.53
C ASN A 33 9.74 30.36 8.20
N ILE A 34 10.36 30.89 7.15
CA ILE A 34 10.43 30.27 5.82
C ILE A 34 11.84 29.71 5.62
N VAL A 35 11.93 28.40 5.45
CA VAL A 35 13.21 27.71 5.22
C VAL A 35 13.23 27.16 3.81
N LEU A 36 14.21 27.60 3.00
CA LEU A 36 14.44 27.14 1.63
C LEU A 36 15.76 26.36 1.57
N ASN A 37 15.70 25.04 1.45
CA ASN A 37 16.85 24.13 1.64
C ASN A 37 17.89 24.09 0.51
N GLY A 38 17.72 24.87 -0.57
CA GLY A 38 18.74 25.12 -1.59
C GLY A 38 18.27 24.87 -3.04
N LYS A 39 18.80 25.66 -3.99
CA LYS A 39 18.46 25.58 -5.43
C LYS A 39 16.96 25.69 -5.75
N THR A 40 16.18 26.32 -4.89
CA THR A 40 14.75 26.52 -5.08
C THR A 40 14.45 27.85 -5.78
N ILE A 41 13.51 27.86 -6.72
CA ILE A 41 13.12 29.03 -7.52
C ILE A 41 11.71 29.46 -7.12
N VAL A 42 11.55 30.74 -6.75
CA VAL A 42 10.26 31.38 -6.47
C VAL A 42 10.06 32.49 -7.48
N MET A 43 9.06 32.34 -8.37
CA MET A 43 8.79 33.28 -9.45
C MET A 43 7.99 34.52 -9.00
N ASN A 44 7.73 35.43 -9.93
CA ASN A 44 7.05 36.70 -9.69
C ASN A 44 5.64 36.50 -9.11
N ASP A 45 5.17 37.43 -8.29
CA ASP A 45 3.83 37.43 -7.70
C ASP A 45 3.46 36.19 -6.85
N CYS A 46 4.45 35.38 -6.45
CA CYS A 46 4.22 34.27 -5.51
C CYS A 46 4.04 34.81 -4.09
N ILE A 47 3.12 34.24 -3.34
CA ILE A 47 2.89 34.61 -1.93
C ILE A 47 3.18 33.40 -1.05
N ILE A 48 4.17 33.50 -0.16
CA ILE A 48 4.49 32.44 0.81
C ILE A 48 4.28 33.01 2.22
N ARG A 49 3.40 32.36 2.98
CA ARG A 49 2.98 32.83 4.32
C ARG A 49 3.63 32.04 5.46
N GLY A 50 4.86 32.38 5.82
CA GLY A 50 5.53 31.91 7.04
C GLY A 50 5.10 32.63 8.32
N ASP A 51 4.33 33.72 8.22
CA ASP A 51 3.78 34.47 9.36
C ASP A 51 2.75 33.67 10.15
N LEU A 52 2.08 32.71 9.51
CA LEU A 52 1.03 31.88 10.12
C LEU A 52 1.59 30.65 10.85
N ALA A 53 2.56 29.96 10.24
CA ALA A 53 3.29 28.84 10.80
C ALA A 53 4.56 28.60 9.98
N ASN A 54 5.46 27.75 10.48
CA ASN A 54 6.71 27.42 9.79
C ASN A 54 6.45 26.77 8.41
N VAL A 55 7.06 27.31 7.36
CA VAL A 55 7.00 26.76 6.00
C VAL A 55 8.38 26.27 5.61
N ARG A 56 8.50 24.97 5.35
CA ARG A 56 9.75 24.34 4.91
C ARG A 56 9.61 23.91 3.47
N VAL A 57 10.52 24.39 2.63
CA VAL A 57 10.64 23.99 1.23
C VAL A 57 11.96 23.27 1.03
N GLY A 58 11.88 22.08 0.45
CA GLY A 58 13.03 21.25 0.11
C GLY A 58 13.94 21.85 -0.96
N ARG A 59 14.81 21.00 -1.49
CA ARG A 59 15.80 21.34 -2.51
C ARG A 59 15.21 21.20 -3.92
N HIS A 60 15.69 22.02 -4.85
CA HIS A 60 15.31 21.97 -6.27
C HIS A 60 13.79 22.12 -6.51
N CYS A 61 13.11 22.91 -5.68
CA CYS A 61 11.69 23.18 -5.88
C CYS A 61 11.50 24.38 -6.82
N VAL A 62 10.40 24.40 -7.57
CA VAL A 62 10.02 25.54 -8.41
C VAL A 62 8.60 25.93 -8.08
N VAL A 63 8.40 27.18 -7.69
CA VAL A 63 7.09 27.78 -7.46
C VAL A 63 6.87 28.81 -8.55
N LYS A 64 5.96 28.51 -9.49
CA LYS A 64 5.62 29.42 -10.59
C LYS A 64 4.73 30.56 -10.14
N SER A 65 4.63 31.57 -11.00
CA SER A 65 4.01 32.86 -10.71
C SER A 65 2.56 32.75 -10.25
N ARG A 66 2.15 33.72 -9.42
CA ARG A 66 0.78 33.86 -8.85
C ARG A 66 0.32 32.70 -7.95
N SER A 67 1.22 31.81 -7.55
CA SER A 67 0.91 30.73 -6.61
C SER A 67 0.97 31.20 -5.15
N VAL A 68 -0.01 30.75 -4.36
CA VAL A 68 -0.17 31.10 -2.95
C VAL A 68 0.09 29.86 -2.09
N ILE A 69 1.17 29.92 -1.31
CA ILE A 69 1.55 28.88 -0.36
C ILE A 69 1.18 29.36 1.03
N ARG A 70 0.20 28.71 1.66
CA ARG A 70 -0.21 29.00 3.03
C ARG A 70 -0.23 27.74 3.90
N PRO A 71 0.27 27.82 5.14
CA PRO A 71 0.13 26.72 6.08
C PRO A 71 -1.33 26.29 6.28
N PRO A 72 -1.58 24.99 6.53
CA PRO A 72 -2.92 24.50 6.82
C PRO A 72 -3.40 25.01 8.17
N PHE A 73 -4.72 25.09 8.35
CA PHE A 73 -5.34 25.49 9.60
C PHE A 73 -6.46 24.53 10.02
N LYS A 74 -6.69 24.44 11.34
CA LYS A 74 -7.83 23.76 11.95
C LYS A 74 -8.60 24.75 12.82
N LYS A 75 -9.92 24.79 12.64
CA LYS A 75 -10.81 25.60 13.48
C LYS A 75 -11.13 24.81 14.74
N PHE A 76 -10.86 25.39 15.90
CA PHE A 76 -11.25 24.88 17.20
C PHE A 76 -12.29 25.82 17.83
N SER A 77 -13.00 25.36 18.85
CA SER A 77 -14.02 26.16 19.55
C SER A 77 -13.51 27.48 20.15
N LYS A 78 -12.20 27.60 20.40
CA LYS A 78 -11.54 28.79 20.96
C LYS A 78 -10.66 29.57 19.96
N GLY A 79 -10.68 29.25 18.67
CA GLY A 79 -9.89 29.97 17.66
C GLY A 79 -9.43 29.12 16.48
N VAL A 80 -8.50 29.66 15.68
CA VAL A 80 -7.90 28.96 14.53
C VAL A 80 -6.43 28.69 14.83
N ALA A 81 -6.01 27.43 14.76
CA ALA A 81 -4.60 27.06 14.86
C ALA A 81 -4.03 26.72 13.49
N PHE A 82 -2.81 27.18 13.21
CA PHE A 82 -2.05 26.88 12.01
C PHE A 82 -0.99 25.82 12.32
N PHE A 83 -0.74 24.91 11.37
CA PHE A 83 0.26 23.85 11.51
C PHE A 83 1.37 24.07 10.49
N PRO A 84 2.62 23.65 10.77
CA PRO A 84 3.71 23.76 9.82
C PRO A 84 3.39 23.07 8.48
N LEU A 85 3.81 23.70 7.38
CA LEU A 85 3.73 23.11 6.04
C LEU A 85 5.12 22.58 5.65
N HIS A 86 5.17 21.31 5.26
CA HIS A 86 6.38 20.67 4.77
C HIS A 86 6.26 20.34 3.28
N ILE A 87 7.16 20.88 2.47
CA ILE A 87 7.32 20.59 1.04
C ILE A 87 8.66 19.87 0.87
N GLY A 88 8.64 18.67 0.29
CA GLY A 88 9.81 17.84 0.03
C GLY A 88 10.70 18.36 -1.09
N ASP A 89 11.60 17.50 -1.59
CA ASP A 89 12.56 17.85 -2.62
C ASP A 89 11.99 17.65 -4.04
N HIS A 90 12.48 18.40 -5.03
CA HIS A 90 12.05 18.28 -6.44
C HIS A 90 10.55 18.48 -6.66
N VAL A 91 9.95 19.44 -5.94
CA VAL A 91 8.53 19.77 -6.09
C VAL A 91 8.34 20.88 -7.10
N PHE A 92 7.44 20.68 -8.06
CA PHE A 92 7.10 21.64 -9.09
C PHE A 92 5.65 22.10 -8.93
N ILE A 93 5.46 23.37 -8.56
CA ILE A 93 4.15 24.00 -8.41
C ILE A 93 3.97 24.95 -9.58
N GLU A 94 3.00 24.65 -10.43
CA GLU A 94 2.65 25.46 -11.60
C GLU A 94 1.96 26.78 -11.23
N GLU A 95 1.53 27.54 -12.24
CA GLU A 95 0.91 28.86 -12.08
C GLU A 95 -0.47 28.79 -11.43
N ASP A 96 -0.84 29.86 -10.73
CA ASP A 96 -2.18 30.08 -10.17
C ASP A 96 -2.63 28.99 -9.18
N CYS A 97 -1.70 28.38 -8.46
CA CYS A 97 -2.01 27.32 -7.49
C CYS A 97 -2.24 27.87 -6.08
N VAL A 98 -3.19 27.29 -5.36
CA VAL A 98 -3.41 27.58 -3.93
C VAL A 98 -3.09 26.34 -3.10
N VAL A 99 -2.01 26.41 -2.32
CA VAL A 99 -1.48 25.25 -1.59
C VAL A 99 -1.71 25.39 -0.10
N ASN A 100 -2.50 24.48 0.47
CA ASN A 100 -2.79 24.41 1.92
C ASN A 100 -2.62 23.00 2.49
N ALA A 101 -1.76 22.20 1.85
CA ALA A 101 -1.42 20.86 2.30
C ALA A 101 -0.80 20.87 3.70
N ALA A 102 -0.88 19.76 4.43
CA ALA A 102 -0.01 19.54 5.59
C ALA A 102 1.39 19.11 5.15
N GLN A 103 1.43 18.23 4.17
CA GLN A 103 2.67 17.65 3.67
C GLN A 103 2.58 17.47 2.15
N ILE A 104 3.63 17.89 1.46
CA ILE A 104 3.89 17.57 0.07
C ILE A 104 5.19 16.78 0.04
N GLY A 105 5.14 15.56 -0.47
CA GLY A 105 6.28 14.66 -0.64
C GLY A 105 7.28 15.16 -1.67
N SER A 106 8.28 14.35 -1.94
CA SER A 106 9.31 14.64 -2.94
C SER A 106 8.86 14.22 -4.35
N TYR A 107 9.41 14.85 -5.39
CA TYR A 107 9.08 14.57 -6.79
C TYR A 107 7.59 14.76 -7.14
N VAL A 108 6.95 15.74 -6.50
CA VAL A 108 5.53 16.04 -6.73
C VAL A 108 5.38 17.13 -7.78
N HIS A 109 4.51 16.90 -8.77
CA HIS A 109 4.12 17.90 -9.77
C HIS A 109 2.69 18.35 -9.52
N VAL A 110 2.48 19.62 -9.20
CA VAL A 110 1.17 20.25 -9.06
C VAL A 110 0.88 21.05 -10.32
N GLY A 111 -0.12 20.62 -11.09
CA GLY A 111 -0.61 21.24 -12.32
C GLY A 111 -1.15 22.66 -12.14
N LYS A 112 -1.38 23.38 -13.24
CA LYS A 112 -1.85 24.77 -13.25
C LYS A 112 -3.24 24.89 -12.62
N ASN A 113 -3.53 26.04 -11.98
CA ASN A 113 -4.85 26.35 -11.44
C ASN A 113 -5.38 25.29 -10.47
N CYS A 114 -4.48 24.65 -9.70
CA CYS A 114 -4.86 23.64 -8.72
C CYS A 114 -5.14 24.25 -7.36
N VAL A 115 -6.18 23.75 -6.69
CA VAL A 115 -6.51 24.13 -5.31
C VAL A 115 -6.29 22.93 -4.40
N ILE A 116 -5.21 22.97 -3.62
CA ILE A 116 -4.92 21.93 -2.63
C ILE A 116 -5.64 22.26 -1.33
N GLY A 117 -6.59 21.42 -0.96
CA GLY A 117 -7.38 21.53 0.27
C GLY A 117 -6.53 21.60 1.54
N ARG A 118 -7.15 22.06 2.63
CA ARG A 118 -6.51 22.12 3.95
C ARG A 118 -6.14 20.71 4.42
N ARG A 119 -4.94 20.55 4.98
CA ARG A 119 -4.45 19.27 5.54
C ARG A 119 -4.40 18.10 4.54
N CYS A 120 -4.32 18.38 3.24
CA CYS A 120 -4.03 17.33 2.28
C CYS A 120 -2.61 16.79 2.49
N VAL A 121 -2.42 15.50 2.21
CA VAL A 121 -1.12 14.83 2.28
C VAL A 121 -0.83 14.28 0.88
N LEU A 122 0.09 14.93 0.17
CA LEU A 122 0.57 14.46 -1.12
C LEU A 122 1.82 13.62 -0.85
N LYS A 123 1.78 12.32 -1.14
CA LYS A 123 2.94 11.44 -1.00
C LYS A 123 3.89 11.58 -2.19
N ASP A 124 5.05 10.94 -2.10
CA ASP A 124 6.13 11.09 -3.08
C ASP A 124 5.72 10.65 -4.49
N CYS A 125 6.28 11.28 -5.51
CA CYS A 125 6.06 10.94 -6.92
C CYS A 125 4.60 11.04 -7.37
N CYS A 126 3.76 11.86 -6.70
CA CYS A 126 2.39 12.10 -7.16
C CYS A 126 2.32 13.27 -8.15
N LYS A 127 1.38 13.21 -9.09
CA LYS A 127 1.11 14.27 -10.06
C LYS A 127 -0.34 14.72 -9.97
N ILE A 128 -0.56 15.99 -9.70
CA ILE A 128 -1.88 16.61 -9.71
C ILE A 128 -2.07 17.26 -11.08
N LEU A 129 -3.10 16.86 -11.84
CA LEU A 129 -3.37 17.43 -13.15
C LEU A 129 -3.95 18.84 -13.05
N ASP A 130 -3.81 19.62 -14.11
CA ASP A 130 -4.31 21.00 -14.20
C ASP A 130 -5.81 21.09 -13.85
N ASN A 131 -6.22 22.21 -13.24
CA ASN A 131 -7.60 22.51 -12.82
C ASN A 131 -8.18 21.53 -11.80
N THR A 132 -7.33 20.87 -11.02
CA THR A 132 -7.78 19.92 -10.00
C THR A 132 -7.96 20.60 -8.65
N VAL A 133 -9.05 20.26 -7.96
CA VAL A 133 -9.31 20.67 -6.59
C VAL A 133 -9.23 19.45 -5.69
N LEU A 134 -8.24 19.43 -4.79
CA LEU A 134 -8.15 18.39 -3.77
C LEU A 134 -9.05 18.77 -2.60
N PRO A 135 -10.04 17.94 -2.23
CA PRO A 135 -10.83 18.16 -1.03
C PRO A 135 -9.93 18.22 0.23
N PRO A 136 -10.32 18.96 1.27
CA PRO A 136 -9.65 18.93 2.56
C PRO A 136 -9.37 17.50 3.08
N GLU A 137 -8.23 17.31 3.75
CA GLU A 137 -7.83 16.01 4.34
C GLU A 137 -7.62 14.86 3.33
N THR A 138 -7.58 15.16 2.02
CA THR A 138 -7.30 14.13 1.00
C THR A 138 -5.85 13.66 1.08
N VAL A 139 -5.66 12.34 1.08
CA VAL A 139 -4.34 11.71 0.94
C VAL A 139 -4.17 11.23 -0.49
N VAL A 140 -3.21 11.80 -1.22
CA VAL A 140 -2.82 11.30 -2.54
C VAL A 140 -1.68 10.29 -2.34
N PRO A 141 -1.88 9.00 -2.66
CA PRO A 141 -0.85 7.98 -2.51
C PRO A 141 0.37 8.25 -3.39
N PRO A 142 1.53 7.64 -3.09
CA PRO A 142 2.71 7.83 -3.90
C PRO A 142 2.49 7.23 -5.29
N PHE A 143 3.22 7.72 -6.30
CA PHE A 143 3.12 7.26 -7.69
C PHE A 143 1.73 7.40 -8.34
N THR A 144 0.86 8.24 -7.77
CA THR A 144 -0.52 8.43 -8.24
C THR A 144 -0.65 9.70 -9.06
N VAL A 145 -1.41 9.65 -10.15
CA VAL A 145 -1.89 10.82 -10.88
C VAL A 145 -3.31 11.13 -10.41
N PHE A 146 -3.56 12.34 -9.91
CA PHE A 146 -4.85 12.75 -9.38
C PHE A 146 -5.45 13.87 -10.24
N SER A 147 -6.72 13.71 -10.62
CA SER A 147 -7.47 14.70 -11.41
C SER A 147 -8.93 14.73 -11.00
N GLY A 148 -9.53 15.92 -10.90
CA GLY A 148 -10.96 16.06 -10.63
C GLY A 148 -11.31 17.41 -9.99
N CYS A 149 -12.52 17.87 -10.27
CA CYS A 149 -13.15 19.01 -9.60
C CYS A 149 -14.42 18.47 -8.91
N PRO A 150 -14.53 18.51 -7.57
CA PRO A 150 -15.77 18.16 -6.90
C PRO A 150 -16.77 19.31 -7.11
N GLU A 151 -17.64 19.19 -8.12
CA GLU A 151 -18.91 19.93 -8.19
C GLU A 151 -20.06 19.05 -7.66
N GLY A 152 -21.04 19.69 -7.04
CA GLY A 152 -21.98 19.16 -6.06
C GLY A 152 -22.89 18.01 -6.48
N GLU A 153 -23.45 17.35 -5.46
CA GLU A 153 -24.60 16.45 -5.53
C GLU A 153 -25.75 17.04 -6.36
N ASP A 154 -26.28 16.25 -7.31
CA ASP A 154 -27.66 16.34 -7.76
C ASP A 154 -28.20 14.93 -8.07
N VAL A 155 -29.33 14.62 -7.44
CA VAL A 155 -30.06 13.36 -7.51
C VAL A 155 -31.04 13.42 -8.68
N HIS A 156 -30.83 12.64 -9.76
CA HIS A 156 -31.87 11.90 -10.53
C HIS A 156 -31.35 11.43 -11.90
N GLY A 157 -31.71 10.18 -12.24
CA GLY A 157 -32.38 9.86 -13.52
C GLY A 157 -31.55 9.76 -14.80
N ASP A 158 -31.32 8.52 -15.22
CA ASP A 158 -31.32 7.99 -16.59
C ASP A 158 -31.62 8.91 -17.81
N ILE A 159 -30.84 8.66 -18.88
CA ILE A 159 -31.11 8.75 -20.33
C ILE A 159 -30.50 9.91 -21.18
N HIS A 160 -29.73 9.46 -22.19
CA HIS A 160 -29.34 10.01 -23.51
C HIS A 160 -28.37 11.21 -23.66
N SER A 161 -27.28 10.92 -24.38
CA SER A 161 -26.45 11.84 -25.19
C SER A 161 -27.26 12.52 -26.32
N PRO A 162 -26.98 13.78 -26.72
CA PRO A 162 -25.99 14.01 -27.80
C PRO A 162 -25.23 15.38 -27.84
N GLN A 163 -23.97 15.33 -28.33
CA GLN A 163 -23.23 16.28 -29.22
C GLN A 163 -22.97 17.77 -28.81
N PRO A 164 -21.92 18.43 -29.37
CA PRO A 164 -21.10 19.44 -28.68
C PRO A 164 -21.50 20.89 -28.98
N ARG A 165 -21.27 21.79 -28.00
CA ARG A 165 -21.23 23.25 -28.20
C ARG A 165 -20.02 23.87 -27.50
N SER A 166 -19.38 24.80 -28.21
CA SER A 166 -18.13 25.50 -27.88
C SER A 166 -18.37 26.72 -26.95
N PRO A 167 -17.33 27.43 -26.47
CA PRO A 167 -17.09 27.66 -25.05
C PRO A 167 -17.69 28.98 -24.52
N ALA A 168 -18.37 28.92 -23.38
CA ALA A 168 -18.80 30.10 -22.64
C ALA A 168 -17.89 30.33 -21.42
N ARG A 169 -17.21 31.48 -21.39
CA ARG A 169 -16.49 32.04 -20.24
C ARG A 169 -17.36 31.97 -18.98
N ARG A 170 -16.91 31.30 -17.92
CA ARG A 170 -17.51 31.39 -16.58
C ARG A 170 -16.55 32.00 -15.57
N ARG A 171 -17.07 33.03 -14.89
CA ARG A 171 -16.47 33.83 -13.82
C ARG A 171 -16.43 33.01 -12.52
N LEU A 172 -15.35 33.12 -11.76
CA LEU A 172 -15.25 32.65 -10.37
C LEU A 172 -16.31 33.35 -9.49
N PRO A 173 -17.05 32.62 -8.64
CA PRO A 173 -18.04 33.22 -7.74
C PRO A 173 -17.40 33.89 -6.52
N ARG A 174 -18.02 34.99 -6.12
CA ARG A 174 -17.67 35.88 -5.01
C ARG A 174 -17.98 35.22 -3.66
N LEU A 175 -16.97 34.94 -2.85
CA LEU A 175 -17.12 34.87 -1.39
C LEU A 175 -15.90 35.53 -0.72
N PHE A 176 -16.16 36.25 0.36
CA PHE A 176 -15.25 37.07 1.19
C PHE A 176 -15.02 38.52 0.73
N ARG A 177 -16.01 39.36 1.07
CA ARG A 177 -15.79 40.77 1.39
C ARG A 177 -16.39 41.04 2.77
N GLY A 178 -15.59 41.57 3.69
CA GLY A 178 -16.08 42.21 4.90
C GLY A 178 -15.34 41.84 6.19
N GLN A 179 -14.21 42.50 6.46
CA GLN A 179 -14.05 43.37 7.63
C GLN A 179 -12.74 44.16 7.50
N ARG A 180 -12.88 45.48 7.37
CA ARG A 180 -11.83 46.49 7.53
C ARG A 180 -11.74 46.85 9.01
N LEU A 181 -10.53 47.14 9.50
CA LEU A 181 -10.14 48.13 10.53
C LEU A 181 -8.68 47.81 10.90
N CYS A 182 -7.73 48.70 11.19
CA CYS A 182 -7.48 50.10 10.88
C CYS A 182 -5.99 50.28 11.23
N VAL A 183 -5.21 51.01 10.42
CA VAL A 183 -3.82 51.37 10.75
C VAL A 183 -3.82 52.61 11.66
N ARG A 184 -3.07 52.57 12.77
CA ARG A 184 -2.42 53.73 13.40
C ARG A 184 -1.22 53.25 14.21
N GLY A 185 -0.07 53.89 14.00
CA GLY A 185 1.21 53.53 14.61
C GLY A 185 1.70 54.51 15.67
N VAL A 186 3.03 54.41 15.88
CA VAL A 186 3.97 55.26 16.63
C VAL A 186 4.13 54.94 18.13
N GLY A 187 5.37 54.63 18.55
CA GLY A 187 5.82 54.83 19.93
C GLY A 187 6.94 53.92 20.46
N ALA A 188 8.20 54.32 20.26
CA ALA A 188 9.35 54.26 21.19
C ALA A 188 9.94 52.93 21.75
N LEU A 189 11.22 52.73 21.42
CA LEU A 189 12.32 52.09 22.18
C LEU A 189 12.71 52.93 23.44
N PRO A 190 13.68 52.56 24.34
CA PRO A 190 14.44 51.32 24.68
C PRO A 190 14.53 51.13 26.25
N PRO A 191 15.54 50.52 26.94
CA PRO A 191 16.72 49.72 26.52
C PRO A 191 17.05 48.42 27.30
N GLU A 192 17.98 47.65 26.70
CA GLU A 192 19.10 46.84 27.23
C GLU A 192 18.97 46.04 28.55
N VAL A 193 19.30 44.73 28.50
CA VAL A 193 20.45 44.11 29.21
C VAL A 193 20.91 42.84 28.46
N SER A 194 22.22 42.66 28.30
CA SER A 194 22.94 41.40 28.02
C SER A 194 24.31 41.51 28.71
N PRO A 195 25.17 40.48 28.80
CA PRO A 195 24.96 39.02 28.87
C PRO A 195 25.71 38.38 30.08
N GLY A 196 25.45 37.10 30.36
CA GLY A 196 26.20 36.30 31.36
C GLY A 196 26.73 35.00 30.75
N ALA A 197 28.03 34.79 30.89
CA ALA A 197 28.86 33.74 30.29
C ALA A 197 28.83 32.38 31.01
N ALA A 198 29.08 31.30 30.27
CA ALA A 198 29.74 30.05 30.70
C ALA A 198 30.02 29.21 29.44
N GLN A 199 31.22 29.33 28.86
CA GLN A 199 32.39 28.45 29.03
C GLN A 199 32.21 27.01 28.51
N ALA A 200 33.08 26.70 27.54
CA ALA A 200 33.35 25.42 26.94
C ALA A 200 34.23 24.55 27.84
N GLU A 201 34.08 23.23 27.75
CA GLU A 201 35.19 22.31 27.99
C GLU A 201 35.33 21.36 26.79
N GLU A 202 36.55 21.34 26.32
CA GLU A 202 37.13 20.56 25.25
C GLU A 202 37.94 19.44 25.91
N SER A 203 37.76 18.18 25.49
CA SER A 203 38.71 17.12 25.82
C SER A 203 39.05 16.34 24.55
N THR A 204 40.21 16.67 24.01
CA THR A 204 40.95 15.89 23.01
C THR A 204 41.65 14.72 23.70
N HIS A 205 41.69 13.53 23.07
CA HIS A 205 42.90 12.70 23.11
C HIS A 205 42.98 11.73 21.92
N ARG A 206 44.19 11.71 21.35
CA ARG A 206 44.68 11.02 20.14
C ARG A 206 44.90 9.51 20.32
N ALA A 207 44.63 8.78 19.24
CA ALA A 207 45.47 7.80 18.52
C ALA A 207 46.22 6.67 19.26
N ARG A 208 46.04 5.42 18.78
CA ARG A 208 47.01 4.58 18.03
C ARG A 208 46.60 3.09 18.06
N GLY A 209 46.60 2.42 16.90
CA GLY A 209 46.85 0.97 16.80
C GLY A 209 48.35 0.67 16.96
N PRO A 210 48.82 -0.61 17.04
CA PRO A 210 48.81 -1.49 15.85
C PRO A 210 48.80 -3.05 16.06
N LEU A 211 48.49 -3.78 14.97
CA LEU A 211 49.06 -5.03 14.39
C LEU A 211 49.17 -6.41 15.13
N LEU A 212 48.54 -7.41 14.47
CA LEU A 212 49.00 -8.77 14.03
C LEU A 212 49.21 -9.99 14.97
N SER A 213 48.46 -11.08 14.71
CA SER A 213 48.89 -12.47 14.28
C SER A 213 47.66 -13.41 14.32
N ALA A 214 47.20 -14.07 13.24
CA ALA A 214 47.58 -15.39 12.68
C ALA A 214 47.67 -16.50 13.75
N SER A 215 47.03 -17.68 13.70
CA SER A 215 46.58 -18.56 12.61
C SER A 215 45.51 -19.56 13.10
N ASP A 216 44.60 -19.99 12.21
CA ASP A 216 44.30 -21.42 11.89
C ASP A 216 42.97 -21.55 11.13
N ARG A 217 43.10 -21.97 9.87
CA ARG A 217 42.07 -22.49 8.93
C ARG A 217 42.51 -23.94 8.59
N PRO A 218 41.76 -24.78 7.82
CA PRO A 218 40.43 -24.58 7.20
C PRO A 218 39.47 -25.78 7.34
N TRP A 219 38.17 -25.53 7.17
CA TRP A 219 37.28 -26.43 6.43
C TRP A 219 36.53 -25.60 5.38
N VAL A 220 36.58 -26.06 4.13
CA VAL A 220 36.10 -25.37 2.92
C VAL A 220 34.72 -25.90 2.54
N PRO A 221 33.73 -25.03 2.31
CA PRO A 221 32.66 -25.31 1.35
C PRO A 221 32.81 -24.45 0.09
N VAL A 222 32.59 -25.14 -1.02
CA VAL A 222 32.67 -24.72 -2.42
C VAL A 222 31.79 -23.48 -2.71
N PRO A 223 32.27 -22.44 -3.43
CA PRO A 223 31.44 -21.31 -3.81
C PRO A 223 30.54 -21.65 -5.00
N ALA A 224 29.22 -21.51 -4.81
CA ALA A 224 28.25 -21.41 -5.90
C ALA A 224 28.48 -20.11 -6.67
N SER A 225 29.26 -20.19 -7.74
CA SER A 225 29.46 -19.11 -8.70
C SER A 225 28.18 -18.88 -9.50
N LYS A 226 27.49 -17.76 -9.23
CA LYS A 226 26.67 -17.11 -10.26
C LYS A 226 27.59 -16.70 -11.42
N PRO A 227 27.32 -17.08 -12.68
CA PRO A 227 28.10 -16.53 -13.79
C PRO A 227 27.71 -15.06 -13.95
N ARG A 228 28.65 -14.17 -13.65
CA ARG A 228 28.64 -12.78 -14.11
C ARG A 228 28.74 -12.80 -15.63
N TYR A 229 27.71 -12.39 -16.35
CA TYR A 229 27.89 -11.88 -17.71
C TYR A 229 28.49 -10.48 -17.60
N SER A 230 29.80 -10.42 -17.43
CA SER A 230 30.62 -9.23 -17.56
C SER A 230 31.99 -9.68 -18.02
N GLN A 231 32.22 -9.65 -19.34
CA GLN A 231 33.47 -9.17 -19.96
C GLN A 231 33.35 -9.17 -21.49
N ARG A 232 33.46 -7.97 -22.05
CA ARG A 232 34.39 -7.58 -23.13
C ARG A 232 34.63 -8.64 -24.22
N SER A 233 34.03 -8.43 -25.39
CA SER A 233 34.61 -8.89 -26.66
C SER A 233 35.10 -7.68 -27.45
N GLN A 234 36.41 -7.63 -27.69
CA GLN A 234 37.01 -6.87 -28.78
C GLN A 234 36.57 -7.52 -30.10
N ALA A 235 35.50 -7.02 -30.70
CA ALA A 235 35.20 -7.07 -32.13
C ALA A 235 33.88 -6.31 -32.33
N GLY A 236 33.90 -5.23 -33.11
CA GLY A 236 32.75 -4.35 -33.29
C GLY A 236 31.62 -4.99 -34.11
N GLN A 237 30.77 -5.81 -33.48
CA GLN A 237 29.42 -6.11 -33.95
C GLN A 237 28.45 -6.17 -32.75
N PRO A 238 27.31 -5.47 -32.80
CA PRO A 238 26.32 -5.49 -31.71
C PRO A 238 25.54 -6.82 -31.73
N LEU A 239 25.59 -7.58 -30.64
CA LEU A 239 24.68 -8.71 -30.39
C LEU A 239 23.26 -8.18 -30.13
N PRO A 240 22.21 -8.69 -30.80
CA PRO A 240 20.87 -8.14 -30.65
C PRO A 240 20.27 -8.51 -29.28
N GLU A 241 19.76 -7.51 -28.56
CA GLU A 241 19.07 -7.60 -27.26
C GLU A 241 17.80 -8.50 -27.25
N ARG A 242 17.44 -9.14 -28.37
CA ARG A 242 16.24 -10.00 -28.53
C ARG A 242 16.31 -11.35 -27.82
N GLY A 243 17.39 -11.70 -27.10
CA GLY A 243 17.58 -13.00 -26.44
C GLY A 243 16.97 -13.14 -25.05
N SER A 244 17.10 -12.10 -24.22
CA SER A 244 16.80 -12.18 -22.78
C SER A 244 15.31 -12.19 -22.46
N GLY A 245 14.47 -11.57 -23.30
CA GLY A 245 13.03 -11.44 -23.03
C GLY A 245 12.27 -12.78 -23.04
N GLY A 246 12.63 -13.71 -23.93
CA GLY A 246 11.98 -15.02 -24.04
C GLY A 246 12.31 -15.94 -22.88
N GLU A 247 13.57 -15.94 -22.44
CA GLU A 247 14.04 -16.74 -21.31
C GLU A 247 13.40 -16.29 -19.99
N ASN A 248 13.30 -14.96 -19.78
CA ASN A 248 12.61 -14.38 -18.64
C ASN A 248 11.12 -14.75 -18.63
N ARG A 249 10.44 -14.68 -19.78
CA ARG A 249 9.01 -15.05 -19.89
C ARG A 249 8.77 -16.52 -19.59
N TYR A 250 9.59 -17.41 -20.13
CA TYR A 250 9.53 -18.84 -19.82
C TYR A 250 9.69 -19.05 -18.31
N THR A 251 10.69 -18.42 -17.69
CA THR A 251 10.97 -18.58 -16.27
C THR A 251 9.83 -18.05 -15.38
N LEU A 252 9.19 -16.94 -15.74
CA LEU A 252 8.03 -16.41 -15.02
C LEU A 252 6.82 -17.35 -15.06
N LEU A 253 6.62 -18.08 -16.16
CA LEU A 253 5.47 -18.97 -16.35
C LEU A 253 5.73 -20.38 -15.82
N VAL A 254 6.95 -20.89 -15.96
CA VAL A 254 7.33 -22.28 -15.66
C VAL A 254 8.06 -22.40 -14.31
N GLY A 255 8.57 -21.29 -13.76
CA GLY A 255 9.30 -21.24 -12.49
C GLY A 255 10.77 -21.66 -12.55
N LYS A 256 11.25 -22.10 -13.72
CA LYS A 256 12.64 -22.48 -13.99
C LYS A 256 13.07 -22.02 -15.38
N PRO A 257 14.38 -21.82 -15.65
CA PRO A 257 14.88 -21.47 -16.97
C PRO A 257 14.68 -22.59 -18.00
N PRO A 258 14.50 -22.26 -19.30
CA PRO A 258 14.20 -23.23 -20.36
C PRO A 258 15.36 -24.18 -20.68
N PHE A 259 16.61 -23.74 -20.48
CA PHE A 259 17.81 -24.49 -20.88
C PHE A 259 18.65 -24.99 -19.69
N GLU A 260 18.15 -24.86 -18.45
CA GLU A 260 18.90 -25.20 -17.23
C GLU A 260 19.30 -26.69 -17.19
N THR A 261 20.59 -26.94 -16.95
CA THR A 261 21.18 -28.28 -16.79
C THR A 261 22.23 -28.28 -15.68
N SER A 262 22.59 -29.47 -15.19
CA SER A 262 23.65 -29.66 -14.20
C SER A 262 25.05 -29.32 -14.73
N CYS A 263 25.24 -29.29 -16.05
CA CYS A 263 26.51 -28.98 -16.71
C CYS A 263 26.38 -27.82 -17.70
N LEU A 264 27.28 -26.82 -17.62
CA LEU A 264 27.32 -25.66 -18.52
C LEU A 264 27.47 -26.05 -19.99
N LYS A 265 28.27 -27.08 -20.28
CA LYS A 265 28.47 -27.58 -21.64
C LYS A 265 27.16 -28.06 -22.27
N GLU A 266 26.31 -28.69 -21.46
CA GLU A 266 24.99 -29.17 -21.89
C GLU A 266 24.01 -28.00 -22.06
N THR A 267 24.07 -26.98 -21.20
CA THR A 267 23.27 -25.75 -21.33
C THR A 267 23.53 -25.08 -22.68
N TYR A 268 24.81 -24.88 -23.06
CA TYR A 268 25.16 -24.29 -24.35
C TYR A 268 24.75 -25.15 -25.54
N LEU A 269 24.80 -26.48 -25.41
CA LEU A 269 24.32 -27.39 -26.44
C LEU A 269 22.80 -27.27 -26.64
N ARG A 270 22.03 -27.17 -25.57
CA ARG A 270 20.57 -26.98 -25.64
C ARG A 270 20.20 -25.60 -26.19
N ILE A 271 20.92 -24.55 -25.84
CA ILE A 271 20.76 -23.22 -26.44
C ILE A 271 21.03 -23.28 -27.94
N LYS A 272 22.12 -23.92 -28.36
CA LYS A 272 22.49 -24.03 -29.79
C LYS A 272 21.47 -24.86 -30.58
N LYS A 273 20.86 -25.87 -29.97
CA LYS A 273 19.82 -26.72 -30.57
C LYS A 273 18.39 -26.17 -30.37
N ASN A 274 18.24 -25.09 -29.62
CA ASN A 274 16.95 -24.56 -29.17
C ASN A 274 16.03 -25.63 -28.55
N GLU A 275 16.61 -26.45 -27.69
CA GLU A 275 15.97 -27.62 -27.08
C GLU A 275 15.46 -27.30 -25.68
N TYR A 276 14.14 -27.10 -25.53
CA TYR A 276 13.45 -26.84 -24.27
C TYR A 276 12.05 -27.47 -24.28
N SER A 277 11.48 -27.72 -23.09
CA SER A 277 10.15 -28.34 -22.94
C SER A 277 9.16 -27.38 -22.29
N ILE A 278 7.96 -27.20 -22.83
CA ILE A 278 6.89 -26.43 -22.17
C ILE A 278 5.97 -27.42 -21.43
N PRO A 279 5.72 -27.25 -20.11
CA PRO A 279 4.80 -28.11 -19.38
C PRO A 279 3.35 -28.04 -19.90
N LYS A 280 2.63 -29.16 -19.85
CA LYS A 280 1.23 -29.27 -20.34
C LYS A 280 0.21 -28.39 -19.60
N HIS A 281 0.54 -27.92 -18.40
CA HIS A 281 -0.36 -27.07 -17.59
C HIS A 281 -0.31 -25.58 -17.98
N ILE A 282 0.61 -25.19 -18.87
CA ILE A 282 0.73 -23.81 -19.35
C ILE A 282 -0.35 -23.54 -20.41
N ASN A 283 -0.97 -22.37 -20.35
CA ASN A 283 -1.97 -21.93 -21.32
C ASN A 283 -1.39 -21.99 -22.76
N PRO A 284 -2.10 -22.61 -23.74
CA PRO A 284 -1.67 -22.67 -25.14
C PRO A 284 -1.29 -21.32 -25.75
N VAL A 285 -1.98 -20.23 -25.39
CA VAL A 285 -1.67 -18.87 -25.83
C VAL A 285 -0.29 -18.43 -25.32
N ALA A 286 0.00 -18.71 -24.06
CA ALA A 286 1.30 -18.41 -23.44
C ALA A 286 2.42 -19.29 -24.03
N ALA A 287 2.12 -20.56 -24.31
CA ALA A 287 3.07 -21.49 -24.95
C ALA A 287 3.44 -21.03 -26.37
N SER A 288 2.45 -20.59 -27.16
CA SER A 288 2.66 -20.01 -28.49
C SER A 288 3.58 -18.79 -28.43
N LEU A 289 3.35 -17.88 -27.46
CA LEU A 289 4.21 -16.73 -27.26
C LEU A 289 5.66 -17.09 -26.91
N ILE A 290 5.85 -18.05 -25.99
CA ILE A 290 7.18 -18.57 -25.64
C ILE A 290 7.89 -19.09 -26.90
N GLN A 291 7.19 -19.86 -27.74
CA GLN A 291 7.76 -20.40 -28.98
C GLN A 291 8.15 -19.32 -29.97
N LYS A 292 7.34 -18.27 -30.13
CA LYS A 292 7.68 -17.11 -30.98
C LYS A 292 8.91 -16.36 -30.46
N MET A 293 9.07 -16.25 -29.14
CA MET A 293 10.18 -15.52 -28.52
C MET A 293 11.50 -16.31 -28.50
N LEU A 294 11.44 -17.63 -28.31
CA LEU A 294 12.60 -18.52 -28.25
C LEU A 294 12.85 -19.20 -29.60
N GLN A 295 13.03 -18.40 -30.67
CA GLN A 295 13.41 -18.89 -32.00
C GLN A 295 14.95 -18.95 -32.15
N THR A 296 15.44 -19.97 -32.84
CA THR A 296 16.88 -20.15 -33.14
C THR A 296 17.42 -19.00 -33.98
N ASP A 297 16.64 -18.55 -34.97
CA ASP A 297 16.94 -17.38 -35.78
C ASP A 297 16.50 -16.09 -35.04
N PRO A 298 17.42 -15.15 -34.75
CA PRO A 298 17.07 -13.87 -34.12
C PRO A 298 16.13 -12.99 -34.96
N THR A 299 16.14 -13.14 -36.29
CA THR A 299 15.32 -12.32 -37.20
C THR A 299 13.86 -12.78 -37.25
N ALA A 300 13.61 -14.06 -37.00
CA ALA A 300 12.28 -14.64 -36.90
C ALA A 300 11.55 -14.32 -35.58
N ARG A 301 12.24 -13.69 -34.61
CA ARG A 301 11.63 -13.28 -33.34
C ARG A 301 10.79 -12.02 -33.53
N PRO A 302 9.56 -11.97 -32.97
CA PRO A 302 8.69 -10.81 -33.09
C PRO A 302 9.35 -9.56 -32.49
N THR A 303 9.01 -8.42 -33.06
CA THR A 303 9.37 -7.11 -32.50
C THR A 303 8.59 -6.85 -31.21
N ILE A 304 9.05 -5.87 -30.41
CA ILE A 304 8.34 -5.48 -29.17
C ILE A 304 6.90 -5.06 -29.47
N GLN A 305 6.66 -4.39 -30.60
CA GLN A 305 5.31 -3.92 -30.96
C GLN A 305 4.38 -5.09 -31.29
N GLU A 306 4.84 -6.04 -32.10
CA GLU A 306 4.10 -7.29 -32.38
C GLU A 306 3.89 -8.13 -31.12
N LEU A 307 4.84 -8.10 -30.18
CA LEU A 307 4.73 -8.80 -28.90
C LEU A 307 3.64 -8.19 -28.01
N LEU A 308 3.49 -6.87 -28.00
CA LEU A 308 2.47 -6.17 -27.20
C LEU A 308 1.06 -6.42 -27.73
N ASP A 309 0.93 -6.65 -29.04
CA ASP A 309 -0.34 -6.97 -29.71
C ASP A 309 -0.66 -8.48 -29.67
N ASP A 310 0.25 -9.32 -29.16
CA ASP A 310 0.05 -10.78 -29.08
C ASP A 310 -1.15 -11.13 -28.17
N GLU A 311 -1.86 -12.18 -28.57
CA GLU A 311 -3.05 -12.70 -27.89
C GLU A 311 -2.82 -12.90 -26.38
N PHE A 312 -1.61 -13.25 -25.94
CA PHE A 312 -1.32 -13.38 -24.52
C PHE A 312 -1.56 -12.10 -23.69
N PHE A 313 -1.35 -10.92 -24.28
CA PHE A 313 -1.55 -9.64 -23.61
C PHE A 313 -2.91 -9.00 -23.91
N THR A 314 -3.52 -9.39 -25.03
CA THR A 314 -4.82 -8.88 -25.49
C THR A 314 -5.97 -9.87 -25.22
N SER A 315 -5.70 -11.01 -24.59
CA SER A 315 -6.67 -12.01 -24.10
C SER A 315 -6.60 -12.21 -22.56
N GLY A 316 -7.70 -12.64 -21.92
CA GLY A 316 -7.78 -12.91 -20.47
C GLY A 316 -8.15 -11.76 -19.50
N TYR A 317 -8.47 -12.07 -18.26
CA TYR A 317 -8.75 -11.04 -17.23
C TYR A 317 -7.43 -10.55 -16.60
N ILE A 318 -7.19 -9.25 -16.57
CA ILE A 318 -6.06 -8.63 -15.85
C ILE A 318 -6.64 -7.72 -14.76
N PRO A 319 -6.37 -8.00 -13.48
CA PRO A 319 -6.91 -7.17 -12.42
C PRO A 319 -6.19 -5.83 -12.30
N ALA A 320 -6.93 -4.76 -12.00
CA ALA A 320 -6.36 -3.42 -11.78
C ALA A 320 -5.41 -3.38 -10.57
N ARG A 321 -5.65 -4.23 -9.56
CA ARG A 321 -4.71 -4.51 -8.47
C ARG A 321 -4.78 -5.99 -8.08
N LEU A 322 -3.69 -6.54 -7.60
CA LEU A 322 -3.71 -7.83 -6.91
C LEU A 322 -3.92 -7.60 -5.41
N PRO A 323 -4.83 -8.36 -4.76
CA PRO A 323 -4.99 -8.29 -3.32
C PRO A 323 -3.72 -8.81 -2.63
N ILE A 324 -3.43 -8.29 -1.44
CA ILE A 324 -2.25 -8.68 -0.64
C ILE A 324 -2.25 -10.18 -0.30
N THR A 325 -3.44 -10.80 -0.26
CA THR A 325 -3.57 -12.25 -0.06
C THR A 325 -2.80 -13.06 -1.10
N CYS A 326 -2.57 -12.53 -2.31
CA CYS A 326 -1.73 -13.14 -3.36
C CYS A 326 -0.29 -13.42 -2.93
N LEU A 327 0.22 -12.74 -1.89
CA LEU A 327 1.55 -12.98 -1.34
C LEU A 327 1.66 -14.29 -0.56
N THR A 328 0.53 -14.83 -0.11
CA THR A 328 0.49 -16.02 0.76
C THR A 328 -0.29 -17.17 0.17
N ILE A 329 -1.28 -16.88 -0.69
CA ILE A 329 -2.12 -17.88 -1.31
C ILE A 329 -2.38 -17.50 -2.77
N PRO A 330 -2.31 -18.43 -3.73
CA PRO A 330 -2.62 -18.16 -5.13
C PRO A 330 -4.03 -17.56 -5.30
N PRO A 331 -4.18 -16.44 -6.05
CA PRO A 331 -5.49 -15.88 -6.35
C PRO A 331 -6.32 -16.85 -7.18
N ARG A 332 -7.65 -16.78 -7.03
CA ARG A 332 -8.58 -17.60 -7.81
C ARG A 332 -9.35 -16.74 -8.79
N PHE A 333 -8.98 -16.85 -10.06
CA PHE A 333 -9.64 -16.17 -11.17
C PHE A 333 -10.90 -16.89 -11.67
N SER A 334 -11.25 -18.04 -11.11
CA SER A 334 -12.40 -18.88 -11.51
C SER A 334 -13.77 -18.27 -11.18
N ILE A 335 -13.81 -17.14 -10.44
CA ILE A 335 -15.02 -16.39 -10.06
C ILE A 335 -14.95 -14.96 -10.61
N ALA A 336 -14.04 -14.67 -11.55
CA ALA A 336 -14.04 -13.36 -12.21
C ALA A 336 -15.36 -13.24 -13.01
N PRO A 337 -16.12 -12.14 -12.85
CA PRO A 337 -17.33 -11.95 -13.63
C PRO A 337 -16.95 -11.98 -15.11
N SER A 338 -17.55 -12.89 -15.86
CA SER A 338 -17.45 -13.02 -17.31
C SER A 338 -18.03 -11.81 -18.07
N SER A 339 -18.29 -10.70 -17.38
CA SER A 339 -19.01 -9.52 -17.86
C SER A 339 -18.15 -8.25 -17.98
N LEU A 340 -16.82 -8.34 -18.01
CA LEU A 340 -15.97 -7.18 -18.31
C LEU A 340 -15.49 -7.20 -19.77
N ASP A 341 -15.75 -6.08 -20.46
CA ASP A 341 -15.49 -5.86 -21.88
C ASP A 341 -14.09 -6.35 -22.32
N PRO A 342 -14.01 -7.21 -23.36
CA PRO A 342 -12.75 -7.65 -23.96
C PRO A 342 -11.85 -6.51 -24.45
N ASN A 343 -12.42 -5.32 -24.67
CA ASN A 343 -11.76 -4.13 -25.25
C ASN A 343 -10.98 -3.25 -24.25
N SER A 344 -10.94 -3.61 -22.96
CA SER A 344 -10.18 -2.83 -21.95
C SER A 344 -8.69 -3.18 -21.86
N ARG A 345 -8.25 -4.23 -22.58
CA ARG A 345 -6.87 -4.73 -22.53
C ARG A 345 -5.93 -3.85 -23.31
N LYS A 346 -4.97 -3.25 -22.61
CA LYS A 346 -3.93 -2.43 -23.22
C LYS A 346 -2.57 -2.79 -22.60
N PRO A 347 -1.52 -2.91 -23.41
CA PRO A 347 -0.17 -3.12 -22.89
C PRO A 347 0.26 -1.97 -21.96
N LEU A 348 1.13 -2.25 -20.99
CA LEU A 348 1.65 -1.25 -20.04
C LEU A 348 2.21 0.01 -20.71
N THR A 349 2.73 -0.09 -21.93
CA THR A 349 3.21 1.03 -22.75
C THR A 349 2.10 1.97 -23.24
N VAL A 350 0.88 1.46 -23.42
CA VAL A 350 -0.30 2.25 -23.79
C VAL A 350 -0.93 2.93 -22.57
N LEU A 351 -0.79 2.33 -21.37
CA LEU A 351 -1.03 3.01 -20.09
C LEU A 351 0.01 4.12 -19.83
N ASN A 352 1.23 3.96 -20.35
CA ASN A 352 2.37 4.88 -20.19
C ASN A 352 2.59 5.84 -21.37
N LYS A 353 1.58 6.22 -22.17
CA LYS A 353 1.73 7.36 -23.11
C LYS A 353 1.82 8.67 -22.32
N GLY A 354 3.02 8.92 -21.79
CA GLY A 354 3.37 10.00 -20.90
C GLY A 354 4.80 9.91 -20.39
N MET A 355 5.76 9.91 -21.33
CA MET A 355 7.17 10.32 -21.19
C MET A 355 8.22 9.35 -20.65
N GLU A 356 9.31 9.33 -21.43
CA GLU A 356 10.61 8.73 -21.20
C GLU A 356 11.43 9.33 -20.03
N ASN A 357 12.18 8.42 -19.39
CA ASN A 357 13.53 8.51 -18.75
C ASN A 357 13.72 9.37 -17.48
N PRO A 358 14.80 9.16 -16.67
CA PRO A 358 15.67 8.00 -16.41
C PRO A 358 15.75 7.63 -14.90
N MET A 359 16.24 6.43 -14.58
CA MET A 359 16.40 5.91 -13.21
C MET A 359 17.72 6.38 -12.57
N PRO A 360 17.74 6.90 -11.32
CA PRO A 360 18.98 7.06 -10.57
C PRO A 360 19.29 5.78 -9.76
N GLU A 361 20.46 5.21 -9.99
CA GLU A 361 21.05 4.16 -9.15
C GLU A 361 21.43 4.68 -7.76
N ARG A 362 21.19 3.88 -6.70
CA ARG A 362 22.10 3.55 -5.56
C ARG A 362 21.35 2.85 -4.41
N PRO A 363 22.04 2.27 -3.42
CA PRO A 363 22.69 0.97 -3.42
C PRO A 363 21.83 -0.06 -2.68
N ARG A 364 21.76 -1.29 -3.19
CA ARG A 364 21.10 -2.40 -2.49
C ARG A 364 22.00 -2.89 -1.35
N GLU A 365 21.56 -2.68 -0.11
CA GLU A 365 22.01 -3.50 1.00
C GLU A 365 21.48 -4.92 0.81
N LYS A 366 22.36 -5.90 1.03
CA LYS A 366 22.11 -7.31 0.81
C LYS A 366 21.29 -7.87 1.98
N GLU A 367 20.02 -8.18 1.74
CA GLU A 367 19.32 -9.22 2.49
C GLU A 367 19.29 -10.49 1.62
N GLU A 368 19.75 -11.60 2.21
CA GLU A 368 19.81 -12.91 1.56
C GLU A 368 18.40 -13.49 1.37
N PRO A 369 18.07 -14.09 0.20
CA PRO A 369 16.83 -14.81 0.03
C PRO A 369 16.94 -16.19 0.67
N ALA A 370 16.26 -16.39 1.80
CA ALA A 370 16.03 -17.73 2.33
C ALA A 370 15.05 -18.47 1.42
N VAL A 371 15.54 -19.51 0.74
CA VAL A 371 14.72 -20.49 0.03
C VAL A 371 13.85 -21.21 1.06
N ARG A 372 12.54 -20.93 1.07
CA ARG A 372 11.58 -21.67 1.90
C ARG A 372 10.82 -22.64 1.00
N GLU A 373 11.00 -23.92 1.26
CA GLU A 373 10.22 -25.00 0.66
C GLU A 373 8.72 -24.79 0.95
N ALA A 374 7.89 -24.99 -0.07
CA ALA A 374 6.50 -24.58 -0.13
C ALA A 374 5.52 -25.41 0.73
N SER A 375 5.99 -26.07 1.80
CA SER A 375 5.15 -26.94 2.64
C SER A 375 4.93 -26.44 4.07
N GLU A 376 5.66 -25.41 4.55
CA GLU A 376 5.56 -24.93 5.95
C GLU A 376 5.10 -23.45 6.10
N ALA A 377 4.71 -22.80 5.00
CA ALA A 377 4.53 -21.34 4.93
C ALA A 377 3.35 -20.74 5.73
N VAL A 378 2.49 -21.54 6.37
CA VAL A 378 1.30 -21.03 7.09
C VAL A 378 1.59 -20.74 8.58
N ASP A 379 2.81 -21.03 9.05
CA ASP A 379 3.13 -21.09 10.49
C ASP A 379 3.89 -19.87 11.00
N CYS A 380 4.44 -19.05 10.12
CA CYS A 380 5.14 -17.81 10.47
C CYS A 380 4.19 -16.68 10.94
N HIS A 381 2.97 -16.60 10.40
CA HIS A 381 2.12 -15.42 10.59
C HIS A 381 1.65 -15.18 12.04
N LEU A 382 1.40 -16.25 12.82
CA LEU A 382 1.01 -16.10 14.23
C LEU A 382 2.21 -15.74 15.11
N GLY A 383 3.41 -16.25 14.78
CA GLY A 383 4.65 -15.86 15.46
C GLY A 383 4.97 -14.39 15.22
N ASP A 384 4.85 -13.95 13.97
CA ASP A 384 5.02 -12.54 13.60
C ASP A 384 3.98 -11.65 14.28
N MET A 385 2.71 -12.07 14.32
CA MET A 385 1.66 -11.34 15.05
C MET A 385 1.99 -11.21 16.54
N LEU A 386 2.47 -12.28 17.16
CA LEU A 386 2.85 -12.28 18.57
C LEU A 386 4.00 -11.31 18.83
N GLN A 387 5.00 -11.28 17.94
CA GLN A 387 6.12 -10.35 18.02
C GLN A 387 5.68 -8.88 17.84
N GLN A 388 4.83 -8.61 16.85
CA GLN A 388 4.26 -7.28 16.62
C GLN A 388 3.46 -6.80 17.83
N LEU A 389 2.61 -7.66 18.41
CA LEU A 389 1.85 -7.34 19.63
C LEU A 389 2.76 -7.18 20.85
N HIS A 390 3.86 -7.94 20.93
CA HIS A 390 4.84 -7.80 22.01
C HIS A 390 5.52 -6.44 21.95
N SER A 391 5.99 -6.03 20.77
CA SER A 391 6.62 -4.73 20.51
C SER A 391 5.69 -3.56 20.89
N VAL A 392 4.45 -3.59 20.38
CA VAL A 392 3.42 -2.59 20.73
C VAL A 392 3.18 -2.52 22.22
N ASN A 393 2.96 -3.65 22.89
CA ASN A 393 2.64 -3.66 24.31
C ASN A 393 3.83 -3.24 25.17
N ALA A 394 5.06 -3.57 24.77
CA ALA A 394 6.29 -3.17 25.46
C ALA A 394 6.52 -1.65 25.40
N SER A 395 6.10 -0.99 24.31
CA SER A 395 6.19 0.46 24.14
C SER A 395 5.25 1.28 25.05
N LYS A 396 4.37 0.60 25.80
CA LYS A 396 3.33 1.16 26.68
C LYS A 396 2.59 2.34 26.04
N PRO A 397 1.81 2.09 24.97
CA PRO A 397 1.28 3.14 24.11
C PRO A 397 0.30 4.08 24.81
N SER A 398 -0.31 3.64 25.92
CA SER A 398 -1.23 4.46 26.73
C SER A 398 -0.55 5.34 27.79
N GLU A 399 0.76 5.21 27.99
CA GLU A 399 1.54 5.96 29.01
C GLU A 399 2.34 7.13 28.39
N ARG A 400 2.04 7.49 27.14
CA ARG A 400 2.67 8.63 26.47
C ARG A 400 2.20 9.95 27.07
N GLY A 401 3.12 10.93 27.17
CA GLY A 401 2.81 12.26 27.68
C GLY A 401 1.72 12.98 26.87
N LEU A 402 1.67 12.74 25.55
CA LEU A 402 0.56 13.12 24.68
C LEU A 402 0.27 11.96 23.71
N VAL A 403 -0.92 11.37 23.83
CA VAL A 403 -1.41 10.32 22.92
C VAL A 403 -2.00 10.97 21.67
N ARG A 404 -1.55 10.55 20.49
CA ARG A 404 -2.04 11.02 19.17
C ARG A 404 -2.51 9.84 18.32
N GLN A 405 -3.54 9.15 18.79
CA GLN A 405 -4.02 7.90 18.20
C GLN A 405 -4.45 8.06 16.73
N GLU A 406 -4.95 9.24 16.35
CA GLU A 406 -5.40 9.56 15.00
C GLU A 406 -4.25 9.52 13.97
N GLU A 407 -3.02 9.81 14.38
CA GLU A 407 -1.83 9.75 13.51
C GLU A 407 -1.42 8.31 13.18
N ALA A 408 -1.91 7.34 13.97
CA ALA A 408 -1.69 5.92 13.72
C ALA A 408 -2.74 5.29 12.80
N GLU A 409 -3.78 6.04 12.41
CA GLU A 409 -4.82 5.55 11.51
C GLU A 409 -4.27 5.36 10.10
N ASP A 410 -4.50 4.16 9.55
CA ASP A 410 -4.11 3.81 8.19
C ASP A 410 -5.30 3.12 7.48
N PRO A 411 -6.15 3.88 6.78
CA PRO A 411 -7.26 3.33 6.04
C PRO A 411 -6.81 2.31 4.98
N ALA A 412 -5.60 2.42 4.41
CA ALA A 412 -5.13 1.48 3.39
C ALA A 412 -4.95 0.06 3.94
N CYS A 413 -4.86 -0.09 5.27
CA CYS A 413 -4.72 -1.35 5.97
C CYS A 413 -6.06 -1.98 6.41
N ILE A 414 -7.22 -1.43 5.99
CA ILE A 414 -8.53 -1.99 6.33
C ILE A 414 -8.59 -3.48 5.91
N PRO A 415 -9.01 -4.40 6.81
CA PRO A 415 -9.05 -5.81 6.51
C PRO A 415 -10.05 -6.10 5.39
N ILE A 416 -9.69 -6.98 4.47
CA ILE A 416 -10.56 -7.39 3.36
C ILE A 416 -11.75 -8.19 3.90
N PHE A 417 -11.49 -9.15 4.79
CA PHE A 417 -12.50 -10.03 5.37
C PHE A 417 -12.49 -9.96 6.91
N TRP A 418 -13.69 -9.93 7.49
CA TRP A 418 -13.92 -10.12 8.93
C TRP A 418 -15.22 -10.88 9.16
N VAL A 419 -15.35 -11.51 10.33
CA VAL A 419 -16.57 -12.20 10.75
C VAL A 419 -17.58 -11.16 11.20
N SER A 420 -18.69 -11.07 10.47
CA SER A 420 -19.76 -10.12 10.70
C SER A 420 -20.82 -10.65 11.67
N LYS A 421 -21.10 -11.96 11.61
CA LYS A 421 -22.05 -12.67 12.49
C LYS A 421 -21.54 -14.07 12.82
N TRP A 422 -21.96 -14.63 13.95
CA TRP A 422 -21.60 -16.00 14.34
C TRP A 422 -22.67 -16.61 15.25
N VAL A 423 -22.77 -17.93 15.22
CA VAL A 423 -23.68 -18.76 16.03
C VAL A 423 -22.88 -19.94 16.55
N ASP A 424 -22.80 -20.04 17.87
CA ASP A 424 -22.19 -21.20 18.53
C ASP A 424 -23.25 -22.27 18.76
N TYR A 425 -23.13 -23.37 18.03
CA TYR A 425 -23.92 -24.58 18.24
C TYR A 425 -23.02 -25.82 18.29
N SER A 426 -21.87 -25.64 18.93
CA SER A 426 -20.83 -26.65 19.09
C SER A 426 -21.25 -27.86 19.94
N ASP A 427 -22.31 -27.76 20.74
CA ASP A 427 -22.86 -28.91 21.48
C ASP A 427 -23.38 -30.01 20.54
N LYS A 428 -23.82 -29.67 19.32
CA LYS A 428 -24.37 -30.64 18.36
C LYS A 428 -23.65 -30.69 17.03
N TYR A 429 -23.30 -29.54 16.45
CA TYR A 429 -22.87 -29.47 15.05
C TYR A 429 -21.54 -28.74 14.87
N GLY A 430 -21.40 -27.55 15.46
CA GLY A 430 -20.23 -26.70 15.27
C GLY A 430 -20.54 -25.21 15.34
N LEU A 431 -19.59 -24.40 14.86
CA LEU A 431 -19.71 -22.93 14.83
C LEU A 431 -20.08 -22.45 13.42
N GLY A 432 -21.24 -21.82 13.28
CA GLY A 432 -21.64 -21.11 12.07
C GLY A 432 -21.19 -19.66 12.10
N TYR A 433 -20.77 -19.10 10.96
CA TYR A 433 -20.34 -17.72 10.85
C TYR A 433 -20.69 -17.11 9.49
N GLN A 434 -20.85 -15.80 9.45
CA GLN A 434 -21.00 -15.01 8.24
C GLN A 434 -19.85 -14.03 8.14
N LEU A 435 -19.25 -13.89 6.95
CA LEU A 435 -18.22 -12.90 6.66
C LEU A 435 -18.83 -11.55 6.23
N CYS A 436 -18.01 -10.52 6.07
CA CYS A 436 -18.46 -9.18 5.69
C CYS A 436 -19.02 -9.09 4.26
N ASP A 437 -18.62 -10.00 3.36
CA ASP A 437 -19.08 -10.12 1.97
C ASP A 437 -20.40 -10.90 1.82
N ASN A 438 -21.04 -11.26 2.94
CA ASN A 438 -22.24 -12.08 3.06
C ASN A 438 -22.06 -13.59 2.79
N SER A 439 -20.85 -14.05 2.47
CA SER A 439 -20.57 -15.49 2.45
C SER A 439 -20.75 -16.10 3.85
N VAL A 440 -21.11 -17.38 3.89
CA VAL A 440 -21.42 -18.09 5.13
C VAL A 440 -20.59 -19.35 5.22
N GLY A 441 -20.02 -19.62 6.39
CA GLY A 441 -19.26 -20.84 6.64
C GLY A 441 -19.66 -21.52 7.94
N VAL A 442 -19.38 -22.81 8.03
CA VAL A 442 -19.51 -23.60 9.26
C VAL A 442 -18.22 -24.37 9.48
N LEU A 443 -17.68 -24.28 10.69
CA LEU A 443 -16.66 -25.18 11.20
C LEU A 443 -17.35 -26.25 12.06
N PHE A 444 -17.40 -27.48 11.54
CA PHE A 444 -18.05 -28.60 12.21
C PHE A 444 -17.16 -29.21 13.30
N ASN A 445 -17.79 -29.91 14.24
CA ASN A 445 -17.08 -30.59 15.35
C ASN A 445 -16.10 -31.67 14.88
N ASP A 446 -16.31 -32.25 13.69
CA ASP A 446 -15.39 -33.20 13.05
C ASP A 446 -14.14 -32.51 12.44
N SER A 447 -13.95 -31.22 12.70
CA SER A 447 -12.86 -30.38 12.16
C SER A 447 -12.89 -30.17 10.64
N THR A 448 -14.01 -30.47 9.98
CA THR A 448 -14.24 -30.12 8.58
C THR A 448 -14.93 -28.76 8.48
N ARG A 449 -14.82 -28.12 7.32
CA ARG A 449 -15.44 -26.82 7.04
C ARG A 449 -16.24 -26.87 5.77
N LEU A 450 -17.33 -26.13 5.73
CA LEU A 450 -18.12 -25.91 4.53
C LEU A 450 -18.44 -24.43 4.42
N ILE A 451 -18.13 -23.83 3.27
CA ILE A 451 -18.39 -22.43 2.96
C ILE A 451 -19.34 -22.35 1.77
N LEU A 452 -20.32 -21.46 1.86
CA LEU A 452 -21.19 -21.02 0.77
C LEU A 452 -20.81 -19.59 0.40
N TYR A 453 -20.50 -19.37 -0.87
CA TYR A 453 -20.18 -18.06 -1.40
C TYR A 453 -21.42 -17.15 -1.44
N ASN A 454 -21.22 -15.86 -1.71
CA ASN A 454 -22.31 -14.88 -1.74
C ASN A 454 -23.27 -15.05 -2.93
N ASP A 455 -22.89 -15.81 -3.96
CA ASP A 455 -23.73 -16.20 -5.09
C ASP A 455 -24.88 -17.16 -4.67
N GLY A 456 -24.77 -17.78 -3.50
CA GLY A 456 -25.77 -18.68 -2.94
C GLY A 456 -25.77 -20.09 -3.55
N ASP A 457 -24.86 -20.43 -4.47
CA ASP A 457 -24.75 -21.76 -5.08
C ASP A 457 -23.34 -22.35 -4.97
N SER A 458 -22.27 -21.57 -5.08
CA SER A 458 -20.90 -22.10 -5.01
C SER A 458 -20.55 -22.53 -3.59
N LEU A 459 -20.04 -23.76 -3.45
CA LEU A 459 -19.63 -24.37 -2.20
C LEU A 459 -18.14 -24.73 -2.21
N GLN A 460 -17.50 -24.51 -1.06
CA GLN A 460 -16.16 -25.01 -0.79
C GLN A 460 -16.18 -25.89 0.46
N TYR A 461 -15.80 -27.15 0.29
CA TYR A 461 -15.63 -28.10 1.39
C TYR A 461 -14.14 -28.25 1.71
N ILE A 462 -13.78 -28.12 2.98
CA ILE A 462 -12.40 -28.26 3.46
C ILE A 462 -12.35 -29.38 4.50
N GLU A 463 -11.54 -30.39 4.24
CA GLU A 463 -11.34 -31.52 5.13
C GLU A 463 -10.42 -31.18 6.32
N ARG A 464 -10.24 -32.15 7.22
CA ARG A 464 -9.45 -31.97 8.45
C ARG A 464 -7.97 -31.72 8.15
N ASP A 465 -7.44 -32.37 7.13
CA ASP A 465 -6.07 -32.23 6.63
C ASP A 465 -5.82 -30.93 5.86
N GLY A 466 -6.90 -30.22 5.49
CA GLY A 466 -6.85 -29.00 4.70
C GLY A 466 -7.11 -29.22 3.21
N THR A 467 -7.40 -30.45 2.78
CA THR A 467 -7.78 -30.75 1.39
C THR A 467 -9.08 -30.03 1.05
N GLU A 468 -9.11 -29.38 -0.12
CA GLU A 468 -10.21 -28.53 -0.53
C GLU A 468 -10.91 -29.10 -1.77
N SER A 469 -12.23 -29.20 -1.68
CA SER A 469 -13.12 -29.62 -2.78
C SER A 469 -14.11 -28.52 -3.11
N TYR A 470 -14.39 -28.35 -4.41
CA TYR A 470 -15.27 -27.31 -4.93
C TYR A 470 -16.50 -27.96 -5.53
N LEU A 471 -17.66 -27.47 -5.11
CA LEU A 471 -18.96 -28.10 -5.32
C LEU A 471 -19.99 -26.99 -5.57
N THR A 472 -21.20 -27.36 -5.95
CA THR A 472 -22.33 -26.42 -5.97
C THR A 472 -23.49 -26.96 -5.14
N VAL A 473 -24.39 -26.09 -4.69
CA VAL A 473 -25.62 -26.52 -4.01
C VAL A 473 -26.46 -27.38 -4.96
N SER A 474 -26.43 -27.06 -6.25
CA SER A 474 -27.06 -27.83 -7.33
C SER A 474 -26.42 -29.20 -7.60
N SER A 475 -25.09 -29.33 -7.47
CA SER A 475 -24.34 -30.56 -7.80
C SER A 475 -23.31 -30.87 -6.71
N HIS A 476 -23.66 -31.82 -5.83
CA HIS A 476 -22.81 -32.23 -4.71
C HIS A 476 -22.94 -33.72 -4.38
N PRO A 477 -21.91 -34.34 -3.78
CA PRO A 477 -21.98 -35.70 -3.27
C PRO A 477 -23.06 -35.88 -2.20
N ASN A 478 -23.75 -37.02 -2.24
CA ASN A 478 -24.79 -37.37 -1.25
C ASN A 478 -24.27 -37.38 0.20
N SER A 479 -22.97 -37.60 0.41
CA SER A 479 -22.33 -37.56 1.72
C SER A 479 -22.39 -36.19 2.40
N LEU A 480 -22.54 -35.10 1.63
CA LEU A 480 -22.53 -33.72 2.15
C LEU A 480 -23.92 -33.12 2.37
N ILE A 481 -25.00 -33.81 1.99
CA ILE A 481 -26.39 -33.32 2.11
C ILE A 481 -26.66 -32.80 3.52
N LYS A 482 -26.32 -33.59 4.55
CA LYS A 482 -26.53 -33.21 5.96
C LYS A 482 -25.80 -31.91 6.33
N LYS A 483 -24.54 -31.74 5.89
CA LYS A 483 -23.73 -30.55 6.17
C LYS A 483 -24.26 -29.32 5.43
N ILE A 484 -24.68 -29.47 4.18
CA ILE A 484 -25.28 -28.40 3.37
C ILE A 484 -26.60 -27.94 3.98
N THR A 485 -27.44 -28.87 4.44
CA THR A 485 -28.70 -28.53 5.12
C THR A 485 -28.45 -27.75 6.41
N LEU A 486 -27.48 -28.17 7.24
CA LEU A 486 -27.09 -27.43 8.44
C LEU A 486 -26.55 -26.03 8.12
N LEU A 487 -25.73 -25.90 7.08
CA LEU A 487 -25.23 -24.61 6.60
C LEU A 487 -26.37 -23.66 6.22
N LYS A 488 -27.40 -24.16 5.52
CA LYS A 488 -28.60 -23.38 5.18
C LYS A 488 -29.37 -22.93 6.44
N TYR A 489 -29.49 -23.79 7.46
CA TYR A 489 -30.10 -23.40 8.74
C TYR A 489 -29.32 -22.29 9.43
N PHE A 490 -27.98 -22.40 9.54
CA PHE A 490 -27.14 -21.35 10.10
C PHE A 490 -27.29 -20.03 9.31
N ARG A 491 -27.27 -20.09 7.98
CA ARG A 491 -27.45 -18.92 7.11
C ARG A 491 -28.78 -18.21 7.40
N ASN A 492 -29.89 -18.95 7.38
CA ASN A 492 -31.23 -18.38 7.57
C ASN A 492 -31.35 -17.76 8.97
N TYR A 493 -30.90 -18.49 10.01
CA TYR A 493 -30.90 -17.99 11.38
C TYR A 493 -30.10 -16.68 11.52
N MET A 494 -28.87 -16.62 10.99
CA MET A 494 -28.04 -15.41 11.04
C MET A 494 -28.62 -14.25 10.22
N SER A 495 -29.34 -14.54 9.14
CA SER A 495 -30.00 -13.51 8.33
C SER A 495 -31.16 -12.87 9.10
N GLU A 496 -31.95 -13.68 9.80
CA GLU A 496 -33.17 -13.25 10.50
C GLU A 496 -32.91 -12.64 11.88
N HIS A 497 -31.94 -13.17 12.65
CA HIS A 497 -31.85 -12.89 14.09
C HIS A 497 -30.65 -12.02 14.51
N LEU A 498 -29.67 -11.81 13.63
CA LEU A 498 -28.39 -11.22 14.01
C LEU A 498 -28.06 -9.94 13.23
N LEU A 499 -27.48 -8.96 13.92
CA LEU A 499 -26.98 -7.71 13.33
C LEU A 499 -25.62 -7.94 12.67
N LYS A 500 -25.39 -7.30 11.51
CA LYS A 500 -24.11 -7.38 10.78
C LYS A 500 -23.07 -6.43 11.40
N ALA A 501 -21.98 -6.96 11.94
CA ALA A 501 -20.88 -6.13 12.43
C ALA A 501 -20.09 -5.48 11.26
N GLY A 502 -19.82 -4.18 11.38
CA GLY A 502 -19.12 -3.41 10.34
C GLY A 502 -19.95 -3.11 9.09
N ALA A 503 -21.29 -3.05 9.22
CA ALA A 503 -22.18 -2.79 8.09
C ALA A 503 -21.97 -1.43 7.41
N ASN A 504 -21.33 -0.47 8.09
CA ASN A 504 -20.97 0.85 7.59
C ASN A 504 -19.68 0.88 6.75
N ILE A 505 -18.97 -0.24 6.63
CA ILE A 505 -17.73 -0.31 5.83
C ILE A 505 -18.04 -0.90 4.46
N THR A 506 -17.74 -0.12 3.42
CA THR A 506 -17.82 -0.58 2.03
C THR A 506 -16.56 -1.37 1.65
N PRO A 507 -16.70 -2.54 1.01
CA PRO A 507 -15.59 -3.26 0.41
C PRO A 507 -14.85 -2.37 -0.62
N ARG A 508 -13.54 -2.53 -0.76
CA ARG A 508 -12.74 -1.78 -1.75
C ARG A 508 -12.77 -2.49 -3.09
N GLU A 509 -12.71 -1.73 -4.19
CA GLU A 509 -12.56 -2.30 -5.53
C GLU A 509 -11.27 -3.15 -5.64
N GLY A 510 -11.39 -4.34 -6.23
CA GLY A 510 -10.28 -5.30 -6.38
C GLY A 510 -10.11 -6.29 -5.22
N ASP A 511 -10.88 -6.16 -4.12
CA ASP A 511 -10.90 -7.16 -3.04
C ASP A 511 -11.65 -8.44 -3.43
N GLU A 512 -12.43 -8.42 -4.52
CA GLU A 512 -13.17 -9.55 -5.11
C GLU A 512 -12.27 -10.73 -5.51
N LEU A 513 -11.00 -10.44 -5.80
CA LEU A 513 -9.99 -11.44 -6.17
C LEU A 513 -9.34 -12.09 -4.96
N ALA A 514 -9.55 -11.52 -3.77
CA ALA A 514 -8.96 -12.04 -2.56
C ALA A 514 -9.61 -13.39 -2.27
N ARG A 515 -8.77 -14.40 -2.08
CA ARG A 515 -9.25 -15.73 -1.72
C ARG A 515 -10.07 -15.67 -0.43
N LEU A 516 -11.31 -16.14 -0.50
CA LEU A 516 -12.22 -16.19 0.63
C LEU A 516 -11.62 -17.06 1.76
N PRO A 517 -11.45 -16.51 2.99
CA PRO A 517 -10.89 -17.27 4.09
C PRO A 517 -11.95 -18.17 4.75
N TYR A 518 -11.50 -19.25 5.37
CA TYR A 518 -12.32 -20.08 6.25
C TYR A 518 -11.89 -19.93 7.70
N LEU A 519 -12.80 -20.26 8.62
CA LEU A 519 -12.47 -20.32 10.04
C LEU A 519 -11.59 -21.55 10.32
N ARG A 520 -10.33 -21.29 10.70
CA ARG A 520 -9.34 -22.34 10.97
C ARG A 520 -9.56 -22.95 12.34
N THR A 521 -9.74 -22.09 13.34
CA THR A 521 -10.05 -22.48 14.71
C THR A 521 -10.72 -21.32 15.45
N TRP A 522 -11.37 -21.63 16.56
CA TRP A 522 -11.98 -20.66 17.44
C TRP A 522 -11.98 -21.21 18.86
N PHE A 523 -12.08 -20.31 19.83
CA PHE A 523 -12.39 -20.67 21.20
C PHE A 523 -13.05 -19.50 21.91
N ARG A 524 -13.67 -19.79 23.04
CA ARG A 524 -14.35 -18.82 23.87
C ARG A 524 -13.68 -18.72 25.23
N THR A 525 -13.71 -17.52 25.77
CA THR A 525 -13.32 -17.20 27.15
C THR A 525 -14.53 -16.65 27.89
N ARG A 526 -14.38 -16.30 29.17
CA ARG A 526 -15.47 -15.64 29.93
C ARG A 526 -15.82 -14.26 29.36
N SER A 527 -14.88 -13.57 28.71
CA SER A 527 -15.02 -12.17 28.30
C SER A 527 -15.14 -11.96 26.79
N ALA A 528 -14.67 -12.91 25.98
CA ALA A 528 -14.62 -12.76 24.53
C ALA A 528 -14.66 -14.10 23.78
N ILE A 529 -15.03 -14.03 22.50
CA ILE A 529 -14.84 -15.08 21.50
C ILE A 529 -13.65 -14.72 20.60
N ILE A 530 -12.80 -15.70 20.30
CA ILE A 530 -11.60 -15.57 19.48
C ILE A 530 -11.81 -16.41 18.22
N LEU A 531 -11.62 -15.79 17.06
CA LEU A 531 -11.86 -16.35 15.73
C LEU A 531 -10.59 -16.21 14.90
N HIS A 532 -10.00 -17.33 14.48
CA HIS A 532 -8.78 -17.33 13.66
C HIS A 532 -9.08 -17.80 12.24
N LEU A 533 -8.90 -16.91 11.27
CA LEU A 533 -9.17 -17.13 9.85
C LEU A 533 -7.94 -17.69 9.12
N SER A 534 -8.17 -18.40 8.02
CA SER A 534 -7.10 -19.05 7.23
C SER A 534 -6.15 -18.07 6.53
N ASN A 535 -6.54 -16.81 6.36
CA ASN A 535 -5.68 -15.73 5.87
C ASN A 535 -4.74 -15.15 6.96
N GLY A 536 -4.72 -15.74 8.16
CA GLY A 536 -3.89 -15.30 9.29
C GLY A 536 -4.54 -14.22 10.15
N CYS A 537 -5.70 -13.68 9.77
CA CYS A 537 -6.40 -12.70 10.60
C CYS A 537 -6.93 -13.34 11.88
N VAL A 538 -6.78 -12.63 13.00
CA VAL A 538 -7.35 -13.01 14.30
C VAL A 538 -8.34 -11.95 14.72
N GLN A 539 -9.61 -12.35 14.90
CA GLN A 539 -10.66 -11.47 15.37
C GLN A 539 -11.06 -11.83 16.80
N ILE A 540 -11.24 -10.82 17.63
CA ILE A 540 -11.65 -10.94 19.04
C ILE A 540 -12.88 -10.08 19.24
N ASN A 541 -14.01 -10.69 19.61
CA ASN A 541 -15.23 -9.97 19.93
C ASN A 541 -15.49 -10.06 21.44
N PHE A 542 -15.53 -8.92 22.12
CA PHE A 542 -15.79 -8.83 23.56
C PHE A 542 -17.30 -8.82 23.83
N PHE A 543 -17.75 -9.61 24.81
CA PHE A 543 -19.18 -9.82 25.05
C PHE A 543 -19.84 -8.67 25.80
N GLN A 544 -19.12 -8.05 26.74
CA GLN A 544 -19.69 -7.11 27.71
C GLN A 544 -19.97 -5.73 27.10
N ASP A 545 -19.07 -5.24 26.26
CA ASP A 545 -19.10 -3.88 25.69
C ASP A 545 -19.30 -3.89 24.15
N HIS A 546 -19.45 -5.07 23.56
CA HIS A 546 -19.56 -5.30 22.12
C HIS A 546 -18.39 -4.75 21.26
N THR A 547 -17.27 -4.37 21.88
CA THR A 547 -16.06 -3.95 21.16
C THR A 547 -15.41 -5.13 20.45
N LYS A 548 -14.68 -4.84 19.38
CA LYS A 548 -14.04 -5.88 18.55
C LYS A 548 -12.65 -5.46 18.12
N LEU A 549 -11.74 -6.43 18.06
CA LEU A 549 -10.44 -6.28 17.43
C LEU A 549 -10.33 -7.22 16.24
N ILE A 550 -9.77 -6.72 15.13
CA ILE A 550 -9.38 -7.55 13.98
C ILE A 550 -7.90 -7.29 13.73
N LEU A 551 -7.07 -8.31 13.94
CA LEU A 551 -5.62 -8.25 13.79
C LEU A 551 -5.22 -8.89 12.46
N CYS A 552 -4.47 -8.15 11.65
CA CYS A 552 -3.94 -8.63 10.38
C CYS A 552 -2.39 -8.65 10.46
N PRO A 553 -1.75 -9.83 10.49
CA PRO A 553 -0.30 -9.91 10.64
C PRO A 553 0.45 -9.43 9.40
N LEU A 554 -0.14 -9.64 8.21
CA LEU A 554 0.44 -9.25 6.92
C LEU A 554 0.54 -7.73 6.78
N MET A 555 -0.42 -7.00 7.34
CA MET A 555 -0.43 -5.53 7.33
C MET A 555 0.21 -4.93 8.57
N ALA A 556 0.62 -5.76 9.54
CA ALA A 556 0.99 -5.33 10.88
C ALA A 556 0.01 -4.29 11.44
N ALA A 557 -1.29 -4.58 11.31
CA ALA A 557 -2.36 -3.64 11.56
C ALA A 557 -3.45 -4.23 12.47
N VAL A 558 -4.12 -3.35 13.20
CA VAL A 558 -5.25 -3.66 14.05
C VAL A 558 -6.43 -2.75 13.71
N THR A 559 -7.57 -3.35 13.44
CA THR A 559 -8.84 -2.64 13.40
C THR A 559 -9.53 -2.75 14.74
N TYR A 560 -9.95 -1.61 15.27
CA TYR A 560 -10.75 -1.52 16.48
C TYR A 560 -12.16 -1.02 16.13
N ILE A 561 -13.16 -1.79 16.57
CA ILE A 561 -14.57 -1.40 16.54
C ILE A 561 -14.96 -1.10 17.97
N ASP A 562 -15.25 0.17 18.25
CA ASP A 562 -15.61 0.63 19.58
C ASP A 562 -17.10 0.39 19.91
N GLU A 563 -17.52 0.81 21.11
CA GLU A 563 -18.90 0.66 21.60
C GLU A 563 -19.92 1.43 20.75
N LYS A 564 -19.47 2.53 20.12
CA LYS A 564 -20.26 3.36 19.21
C LYS A 564 -20.33 2.77 17.80
N ARG A 565 -19.66 1.64 17.56
CA ARG A 565 -19.50 0.99 16.26
C ARG A 565 -18.68 1.82 15.27
N ASP A 566 -17.86 2.75 15.76
CA ASP A 566 -16.85 3.41 14.93
C ASP A 566 -15.77 2.39 14.60
N PHE A 567 -15.43 2.31 13.31
CA PHE A 567 -14.46 1.36 12.79
C PHE A 567 -13.21 2.13 12.39
N ARG A 568 -12.12 1.91 13.11
CA ARG A 568 -10.82 2.56 12.85
C ARG A 568 -9.73 1.52 12.71
N THR A 569 -8.85 1.70 11.72
CA THR A 569 -7.73 0.77 11.47
C THR A 569 -6.42 1.49 11.71
N TYR A 570 -5.54 0.87 12.47
CA TYR A 570 -4.26 1.43 12.90
C TYR A 570 -3.11 0.51 12.52
N ARG A 571 -1.98 1.08 12.11
CA ARG A 571 -0.74 0.29 12.04
C ARG A 571 -0.10 0.16 13.42
N LEU A 572 0.31 -1.06 13.75
CA LEU A 572 0.91 -1.40 15.05
C LEU A 572 2.18 -0.58 15.30
N SER A 573 3.04 -0.41 14.28
CA SER A 573 4.24 0.44 14.39
C SER A 573 3.93 1.91 14.66
N LEU A 574 2.83 2.45 14.11
CA LEU A 574 2.43 3.82 14.38
C LEU A 574 1.82 3.95 15.78
N LEU A 575 1.14 2.92 16.29
CA LEU A 575 0.69 2.90 17.69
C LEU A 575 1.88 2.90 18.66
N GLU A 576 3.00 2.28 18.31
CA GLU A 576 4.25 2.40 19.06
C GLU A 576 4.82 3.82 19.03
N GLU A 577 4.68 4.56 17.93
CA GLU A 577 5.22 5.91 17.82
C GLU A 577 4.32 6.95 18.50
N TYR A 578 3.02 6.92 18.22
CA TYR A 578 2.06 7.96 18.58
C TYR A 578 1.22 7.65 19.82
N GLY A 579 1.25 6.41 20.30
CA GLY A 579 0.46 5.95 21.45
C GLY A 579 -1.01 5.71 21.12
N CYS A 580 -1.76 5.20 22.11
CA CYS A 580 -3.19 4.94 21.97
C CYS A 580 -3.96 5.02 23.30
N SER A 581 -5.29 4.97 23.22
CA SER A 581 -6.16 5.01 24.39
C SER A 581 -5.92 3.82 25.31
N LYS A 582 -6.19 4.01 26.62
CA LYS A 582 -6.06 2.94 27.63
C LYS A 582 -6.93 1.73 27.29
N GLU A 583 -8.09 1.98 26.70
CA GLU A 583 -9.03 0.96 26.23
C GLU A 583 -8.44 0.08 25.14
N LEU A 584 -7.86 0.68 24.08
CA LEU A 584 -7.24 -0.05 22.99
C LEU A 584 -5.99 -0.79 23.49
N ALA A 585 -5.14 -0.13 24.29
CA ALA A 585 -3.96 -0.75 24.88
C ALA A 585 -4.30 -1.97 25.75
N SER A 586 -5.37 -1.91 26.55
CA SER A 586 -5.85 -3.04 27.35
C SER A 586 -6.27 -4.23 26.48
N ARG A 587 -7.01 -3.96 25.41
CA ARG A 587 -7.46 -4.99 24.47
C ARG A 587 -6.30 -5.59 23.66
N LEU A 588 -5.27 -4.80 23.34
CA LEU A 588 -4.05 -5.30 22.69
C LEU A 588 -3.22 -6.22 23.59
N ARG A 589 -3.16 -5.95 24.90
CA ARG A 589 -2.56 -6.86 25.88
C ARG A 589 -3.36 -8.16 25.99
N TYR A 590 -4.69 -8.05 26.03
CA TYR A 590 -5.56 -9.23 26.00
C TYR A 590 -5.35 -10.05 24.72
N ALA A 591 -5.27 -9.38 23.57
CA ALA A 591 -5.06 -10.01 22.28
C ALA A 591 -3.74 -10.78 22.21
N ARG A 592 -2.64 -10.22 22.73
CA ARG A 592 -1.35 -10.92 22.84
C ARG A 592 -1.50 -12.25 23.58
N THR A 593 -2.22 -12.24 24.70
CA THR A 593 -2.48 -13.45 25.50
C THR A 593 -3.30 -14.49 24.72
N MET A 594 -4.27 -14.03 23.92
CA MET A 594 -5.09 -14.93 23.10
C MET A 594 -4.31 -15.53 21.92
N VAL A 595 -3.43 -14.75 21.29
CA VAL A 595 -2.54 -15.24 20.22
C VAL A 595 -1.55 -16.28 20.76
N ASP A 596 -1.03 -16.07 21.97
CA ASP A 596 -0.16 -17.03 22.67
C ASP A 596 -0.88 -18.37 22.93
N LYS A 597 -2.16 -18.32 23.33
CA LYS A 597 -3.01 -19.51 23.47
C LYS A 597 -3.24 -20.23 22.14
N LEU A 598 -3.47 -19.49 21.05
CA LEU A 598 -3.62 -20.07 19.71
C LEU A 598 -2.36 -20.85 19.31
N LEU A 599 -1.18 -20.25 19.52
CA LEU A 599 0.12 -20.90 19.24
C LEU A 599 0.34 -22.15 20.11
N SER A 600 0.06 -22.05 21.41
CA SER A 600 0.25 -23.15 22.36
C SER A 600 -0.65 -24.36 22.08
N SER A 601 -1.92 -24.11 21.77
CA SER A 601 -2.88 -25.18 21.40
C SER A 601 -2.45 -25.96 20.15
N ARG A 602 -1.72 -25.29 19.26
CA ARG A 602 -1.19 -25.86 18.03
C ARG A 602 0.10 -26.66 18.26
N SER A 603 0.99 -26.18 19.13
CA SER A 603 2.19 -26.94 19.52
C SER A 603 1.81 -28.28 20.16
N ALA A 604 0.76 -28.31 20.98
CA ALA A 604 0.23 -29.54 21.58
C ALA A 604 -0.29 -30.53 20.52
N THR A 605 -0.99 -30.06 19.48
CA THR A 605 -1.49 -30.92 18.39
C THR A 605 -0.38 -31.42 17.46
N ASN A 606 0.66 -30.61 17.23
CA ASN A 606 1.84 -31.03 16.46
C ASN A 606 2.69 -32.06 17.20
N ARG A 607 2.85 -31.94 18.53
CA ARG A 607 3.54 -32.96 19.35
C ARG A 607 2.83 -34.31 19.33
N LEU A 608 1.49 -34.31 19.40
CA LEU A 608 0.69 -35.54 19.32
C LEU A 608 0.75 -36.21 17.93
N LYS A 609 0.88 -35.41 16.86
CA LYS A 609 1.08 -35.92 15.49
C LYS A 609 2.50 -36.45 15.25
N ALA A 610 3.51 -35.90 15.90
CA ALA A 610 4.90 -36.36 15.76
C ALA A 610 5.20 -37.61 16.60
N SER A 611 4.34 -37.95 17.57
CA SER A 611 4.43 -39.15 18.41
C SER A 611 3.54 -40.31 17.95
N SER A 612 2.80 -40.13 16.85
CA SER A 612 1.97 -41.16 16.18
C SER A 612 2.60 -41.49 14.84
#